data_AF-A0A7S0BI61-F1
#
_entry.id   AF-A0A7S0BI61-F1
#
_cell.length_a   1.000
_cell.length_b   1.000
_cell.length_c   1.000
_cell.angle_alpha   90.00
_cell.angle_beta   90.00
_cell.angle_gamma   90.00
#
_symmetry.space_group_name_H-M   'P 1'
#
loop_
_entity.id
_entity.type
_entity.pdbx_description
1 polymer ?
#
loop_
_entity_poly.entity_id
_entity_poly.type
_entity_poly.pdbx_seq_one_letter_code
_entity_poly.pdbx_strand_id
1 'polypeptide(L)'
;RARGGKNSKQGNNDSDSSRFHCNYCGRDLSNTIRARCADCTDFDLCLDCFSVGATLWPHTPTHSYRLVEVVTRPIYSASWTADEEERLLEGLEMYGVGNWEDISRVIQTRNKGETENHFEAVFLNHDLAPIPDMRRDTLLPKDDPEWVNEEQEMDPKLLKVMHLHQNEAIAGWMPKREDFVYEWDNEAEDVIAEMEITDEDCDKDKEVKQRVLEIYNSKLDERKKRKEFVVNRNLLDLKAQ
;
A
#
# COMPACT_ATOMS: atom_id res chain seq x y z
N ARG A 1 -3.47 54.99 28.36
CA ARG A 1 -2.51 55.00 27.23
C ARG A 1 -2.05 53.57 26.97
N ALA A 2 -2.61 52.95 25.94
CA ALA A 2 -2.24 51.61 25.47
C ALA A 2 -0.82 51.62 24.88
N ARG A 3 -0.05 50.53 25.10
CA ARG A 3 1.06 50.14 24.24
C ARG A 3 1.00 48.63 24.04
N GLY A 4 0.48 48.24 22.90
CA GLY A 4 0.41 46.86 22.43
C GLY A 4 1.79 46.35 22.02
N GLY A 5 2.11 45.15 22.49
CA GLY A 5 3.21 44.34 21.98
C GLY A 5 2.80 43.72 20.65
N LYS A 6 3.65 43.86 19.64
CA LYS A 6 3.45 43.33 18.29
C LYS A 6 3.70 41.83 18.30
N ASN A 7 2.67 41.06 17.94
CA ASN A 7 2.79 39.66 17.53
C ASN A 7 3.59 39.58 16.23
N SER A 8 4.80 39.01 16.28
CA SER A 8 5.43 38.42 15.09
C SER A 8 4.71 37.12 14.80
N LYS A 9 3.81 37.14 13.80
CA LYS A 9 3.40 35.92 13.11
C LYS A 9 4.58 35.47 12.25
N GLN A 10 5.35 34.49 12.72
CA GLN A 10 6.11 33.64 11.83
C GLN A 10 5.10 32.89 10.97
N GLY A 11 5.00 33.28 9.70
CA GLY A 11 4.37 32.45 8.69
C GLY A 11 5.29 31.27 8.43
N ASN A 12 4.89 30.08 8.86
CA ASN A 12 5.36 28.83 8.28
C ASN A 12 4.91 28.88 6.80
N ASN A 13 5.82 29.29 5.92
CA ASN A 13 5.79 28.82 4.54
C ASN A 13 6.47 27.45 4.58
N ASP A 14 5.76 26.46 5.12
CA ASP A 14 6.05 25.08 4.78
C ASP A 14 5.68 24.96 3.30
N SER A 15 6.70 24.78 2.46
CA SER A 15 6.54 24.33 1.09
C SER A 15 5.55 23.17 1.10
N ASP A 16 4.39 23.39 0.48
CA ASP A 16 3.23 22.50 0.45
C ASP A 16 3.62 21.20 -0.27
N SER A 17 4.32 20.33 0.47
CA SER A 17 4.55 18.94 0.13
C SER A 17 3.15 18.38 -0.11
N SER A 18 2.80 18.17 -1.39
CA SER A 18 1.42 18.01 -1.84
C SER A 18 0.70 16.96 -1.00
N ARG A 19 -0.05 17.39 0.02
CA ARG A 19 -0.65 16.47 0.99
C ARG A 19 -1.85 15.84 0.33
N PHE A 20 -1.73 14.57 -0.01
CA PHE A 20 -2.82 13.81 -0.61
C PHE A 20 -3.73 13.29 0.50
N HIS A 21 -5.04 13.27 0.28
CA HIS A 21 -6.01 12.76 1.23
C HIS A 21 -7.09 11.97 0.50
N CYS A 22 -7.65 10.98 1.16
CA CYS A 22 -8.75 10.20 0.61
C CYS A 22 -10.01 11.08 0.57
N ASN A 23 -10.57 11.30 -0.61
CA ASN A 23 -11.76 12.14 -0.76
C ASN A 23 -13.00 11.54 -0.08
N TYR A 24 -13.00 10.24 0.25
CA TYR A 24 -14.11 9.58 0.95
C TYR A 24 -13.95 9.60 2.48
N CYS A 25 -12.84 9.08 3.01
CA CYS A 25 -12.66 8.92 4.46
C CYS A 25 -11.74 9.96 5.13
N GLY A 26 -11.11 10.84 4.35
CA GLY A 26 -10.21 11.89 4.85
C GLY A 26 -8.84 11.40 5.35
N ARG A 27 -8.52 10.10 5.21
CA ARG A 27 -7.21 9.56 5.60
C ARG A 27 -6.09 10.20 4.77
N ASP A 28 -4.95 10.51 5.40
CA ASP A 28 -3.74 11.00 4.71
C ASP A 28 -3.18 9.91 3.77
N LEU A 29 -2.93 10.30 2.52
CA LEU A 29 -2.44 9.44 1.44
C LEU A 29 -1.03 9.82 0.97
N SER A 30 -0.38 10.79 1.61
CA SER A 30 0.87 11.38 1.11
C SER A 30 1.99 10.35 0.99
N ASN A 31 2.07 9.41 1.94
CA ASN A 31 3.10 8.38 2.02
C ASN A 31 2.54 6.96 1.81
N THR A 32 1.45 6.81 1.06
CA THR A 32 0.83 5.50 0.80
C THR A 32 0.41 5.37 -0.66
N ILE A 33 0.26 4.12 -1.13
CA ILE A 33 -0.30 3.85 -2.45
C ILE A 33 -1.76 4.34 -2.47
N ARG A 34 -2.12 5.10 -3.51
CA ARG A 34 -3.48 5.64 -3.68
C ARG A 34 -4.05 5.34 -5.06
N ALA A 35 -5.36 5.17 -5.14
CA ALA A 35 -6.08 5.03 -6.38
C ALA A 35 -6.56 6.42 -6.84
N ARG A 36 -5.98 6.93 -7.92
CA ARG A 36 -6.38 8.20 -8.53
C ARG A 36 -7.38 7.95 -9.65
N CYS A 37 -8.53 8.60 -9.58
CA CYS A 37 -9.51 8.60 -10.66
C CYS A 37 -8.92 9.28 -11.91
N ALA A 38 -9.11 8.69 -13.08
CA ALA A 38 -8.69 9.27 -14.37
C ALA A 38 -9.74 10.24 -14.93
N ASP A 39 -11.01 10.03 -14.59
CA ASP A 39 -12.14 10.84 -15.09
C ASP A 39 -12.46 12.05 -14.19
N CYS A 40 -12.22 11.95 -12.89
CA CYS A 40 -12.48 13.03 -11.93
C CYS A 40 -11.23 13.88 -11.69
N THR A 41 -11.42 15.19 -11.55
CA THR A 41 -10.36 16.13 -11.19
C THR A 41 -10.04 16.02 -9.70
N ASP A 42 -8.76 15.80 -9.37
CA ASP A 42 -8.25 15.80 -7.99
C ASP A 42 -9.02 14.85 -7.04
N PHE A 43 -9.23 13.62 -7.50
CA PHE A 43 -9.95 12.59 -6.76
C PHE A 43 -9.07 11.37 -6.53
N ASP A 44 -8.68 11.17 -5.28
CA ASP A 44 -7.85 10.09 -4.77
C ASP A 44 -8.60 9.31 -3.67
N LEU A 45 -8.54 7.98 -3.74
CA LEU A 45 -9.07 7.07 -2.73
C LEU A 45 -7.94 6.26 -2.09
N CYS A 46 -8.06 5.97 -0.79
CA CYS A 46 -7.25 4.90 -0.20
C CYS A 46 -7.70 3.55 -0.78
N LEU A 47 -6.81 2.55 -0.73
CA LEU A 47 -7.11 1.20 -1.25
C LEU A 47 -8.35 0.58 -0.58
N ASP A 48 -8.58 0.84 0.71
CA ASP A 48 -9.77 0.35 1.43
C ASP A 48 -11.07 0.95 0.88
N CYS A 49 -11.10 2.25 0.57
CA CYS A 49 -12.28 2.91 0.01
C CYS A 49 -12.48 2.54 -1.45
N PHE A 50 -11.36 2.34 -2.17
CA PHE A 50 -11.39 1.89 -3.56
C PHE A 50 -11.94 0.46 -3.68
N SER A 51 -11.52 -0.46 -2.81
CA SER A 51 -11.92 -1.88 -2.88
C SER A 51 -13.41 -2.12 -2.60
N VAL A 52 -14.04 -1.29 -1.77
CA VAL A 52 -15.49 -1.32 -1.51
C VAL A 52 -16.31 -0.53 -2.53
N GLY A 53 -15.66 0.10 -3.52
CA GLY A 53 -16.32 0.92 -4.54
C GLY A 53 -16.96 2.19 -3.97
N ALA A 54 -16.28 2.89 -3.07
CA ALA A 54 -16.80 4.10 -2.45
C ALA A 54 -17.09 5.19 -3.50
N THR A 55 -18.32 5.73 -3.49
CA THR A 55 -18.76 6.75 -4.46
C THR A 55 -18.97 8.10 -3.79
N LEU A 56 -18.52 9.16 -4.46
CA LEU A 56 -18.84 10.53 -4.10
C LEU A 56 -19.08 11.32 -5.39
N TRP A 57 -20.30 11.82 -5.61
CA TRP A 57 -20.64 12.51 -6.86
C TRP A 57 -19.66 13.67 -7.15
N PRO A 58 -19.07 13.76 -8.36
CA PRO A 58 -19.41 13.04 -9.60
C PRO A 58 -18.68 11.71 -9.83
N HIS A 59 -17.86 11.24 -8.89
CA HIS A 59 -17.13 9.98 -9.00
C HIS A 59 -18.05 8.76 -8.92
N THR A 60 -17.78 7.78 -9.81
CA THR A 60 -18.41 6.46 -9.80
C THR A 60 -17.33 5.37 -9.78
N PRO A 61 -17.61 4.16 -9.25
CA PRO A 61 -16.60 3.10 -9.12
C PRO A 61 -16.19 2.52 -10.47
N THR A 62 -16.95 2.84 -11.52
CA THR A 62 -16.71 2.42 -12.90
C THR A 62 -15.76 3.34 -13.65
N HIS A 63 -15.38 4.48 -13.06
CA HIS A 63 -14.40 5.37 -13.67
C HIS A 63 -13.05 4.69 -13.85
N SER A 64 -12.36 5.06 -14.92
CA SER A 64 -10.98 4.63 -15.12
C SER A 64 -10.12 5.18 -13.98
N TYR A 65 -9.11 4.42 -13.57
CA TYR A 65 -8.23 4.81 -12.46
C TYR A 65 -6.78 4.44 -12.77
N ARG A 66 -5.87 5.02 -11.99
CA ARG A 66 -4.46 4.62 -11.95
C ARG A 66 -4.01 4.48 -10.51
N LEU A 67 -3.13 3.51 -10.26
CA LEU A 67 -2.45 3.41 -8.97
C LEU A 67 -1.26 4.37 -8.98
N VAL A 68 -1.17 5.18 -7.93
CA VAL A 68 -0.06 6.09 -7.69
C VAL A 68 0.70 5.55 -6.50
N GLU A 69 1.89 5.03 -6.77
CA GLU A 69 2.82 4.53 -5.77
C GLU A 69 3.73 5.66 -5.28
N VAL A 70 4.21 5.51 -4.04
CA VAL A 70 5.30 6.36 -3.53
C VAL A 70 6.61 5.74 -3.99
N VAL A 71 7.31 6.43 -4.88
CA VAL A 71 8.60 5.95 -5.38
C VAL A 71 9.65 6.29 -4.32
N THR A 72 9.91 5.36 -3.40
CA THR A 72 11.03 5.44 -2.44
C THR A 72 12.21 4.56 -2.85
N ARG A 73 12.05 3.78 -3.92
CA ARG A 73 13.07 2.84 -4.38
C ARG A 73 14.30 3.58 -4.90
N PRO A 74 15.50 2.98 -4.79
CA PRO A 74 16.69 3.53 -5.40
C PRO A 74 16.60 3.62 -6.93
N ILE A 75 17.10 4.70 -7.55
CA ILE A 75 17.07 4.88 -9.02
C ILE A 75 18.47 4.64 -9.62
N TYR A 76 19.50 5.34 -9.14
CA TYR A 76 20.83 5.28 -9.75
C TYR A 76 21.81 4.44 -8.94
N SER A 77 21.78 4.55 -7.61
CA SER A 77 22.67 3.82 -6.71
C SER A 77 21.85 3.13 -5.62
N ALA A 78 22.20 1.90 -5.26
CA ALA A 78 21.42 1.09 -4.30
C ALA A 78 21.34 1.73 -2.90
N SER A 79 22.26 2.63 -2.57
CA SER A 79 22.29 3.33 -1.29
C SER A 79 21.49 4.63 -1.29
N TRP A 80 20.99 5.13 -2.43
CA TRP A 80 20.24 6.39 -2.54
C TRP A 80 18.82 6.16 -3.02
N THR A 81 17.84 6.65 -2.26
CA THR A 81 16.42 6.58 -2.60
C THR A 81 16.03 7.63 -3.64
N ALA A 82 14.99 7.36 -4.44
CA ALA A 82 14.46 8.33 -5.41
C ALA A 82 14.16 9.71 -4.82
N ASP A 83 13.63 9.76 -3.61
CA ASP A 83 13.31 10.97 -2.86
C ASP A 83 14.57 11.76 -2.46
N GLU A 84 15.67 11.06 -2.13
CA GLU A 84 16.97 11.71 -1.92
C GLU A 84 17.57 12.27 -3.22
N GLU A 85 17.39 11.56 -4.34
CA GLU A 85 17.84 12.03 -5.67
C GLU A 85 17.06 13.27 -6.12
N GLU A 86 15.74 13.30 -5.89
CA GLU A 86 14.89 14.47 -6.17
C GLU A 86 15.37 15.68 -5.35
N ARG A 87 15.53 15.52 -4.03
CA ARG A 87 16.03 16.59 -3.15
C ARG A 87 17.43 17.06 -3.51
N LEU A 88 18.31 16.16 -3.98
CA LEU A 88 19.63 16.53 -4.48
C LEU A 88 19.49 17.47 -5.68
N LEU A 89 18.65 17.14 -6.66
CA LEU A 89 18.43 17.95 -7.85
C LEU A 89 17.78 19.31 -7.51
N GLU A 90 16.78 19.33 -6.62
CA GLU A 90 16.18 20.57 -6.11
C GLU A 90 17.23 21.44 -5.40
N GLY A 91 18.06 20.83 -4.55
CA GLY A 91 19.14 21.53 -3.86
C GLY A 91 20.17 22.11 -4.84
N LEU A 92 20.52 21.37 -5.89
CA LEU A 92 21.42 21.83 -6.95
C LEU A 92 20.82 22.99 -7.75
N GLU A 93 19.52 22.96 -8.04
CA GLU A 93 18.80 24.06 -8.70
C GLU A 93 18.77 25.31 -7.81
N MET A 94 18.50 25.14 -6.51
CA MET A 94 18.35 26.26 -5.57
C MET A 94 19.69 26.91 -5.16
N TYR A 95 20.72 26.10 -4.88
CA TYR A 95 21.97 26.56 -4.26
C TYR A 95 23.18 26.51 -5.20
N GLY A 96 23.06 25.82 -6.34
CA GLY A 96 24.14 25.65 -7.31
C GLY A 96 25.15 24.57 -6.91
N VAL A 97 25.79 23.98 -7.94
CA VAL A 97 26.82 22.95 -7.80
C VAL A 97 27.99 23.47 -6.95
N GLY A 98 28.45 22.66 -5.98
CA GLY A 98 29.58 22.99 -5.10
C GLY A 98 29.17 23.52 -3.72
N ASN A 99 27.93 23.97 -3.53
CA ASN A 99 27.44 24.37 -2.21
C ASN A 99 26.87 23.17 -1.42
N TRP A 100 27.69 22.14 -1.23
CA TRP A 100 27.28 20.84 -0.65
C TRP A 100 26.76 20.92 0.79
N GLU A 101 27.19 21.93 1.54
CA GLU A 101 26.74 22.16 2.91
C GLU A 101 25.24 22.52 2.94
N ASP A 102 24.79 23.44 2.07
CA ASP A 102 23.37 23.78 1.93
C ASP A 102 22.57 22.64 1.30
N ILE A 103 23.12 22.00 0.26
CA ILE A 103 22.43 20.91 -0.45
C ILE A 103 22.19 19.72 0.50
N SER A 104 23.17 19.34 1.31
CA SER A 104 22.99 18.26 2.30
C SER A 104 21.90 18.57 3.34
N ARG A 105 21.68 19.86 3.66
CA ARG A 105 20.59 20.29 4.54
C ARG A 105 19.22 20.11 3.90
N VAL A 106 19.12 20.26 2.58
CA VAL A 106 17.87 19.98 1.83
C VAL A 106 17.57 18.50 1.86
N ILE A 107 18.57 17.65 1.63
CA ILE A 107 18.43 16.18 1.61
C ILE A 107 18.12 15.64 3.02
N GLN A 108 18.66 16.25 4.07
CA GLN A 108 18.51 15.92 5.50
C GLN A 108 19.10 14.58 5.96
N THR A 109 19.16 13.57 5.08
CA THR A 109 19.62 12.22 5.41
C THR A 109 21.11 11.98 5.12
N ARG A 110 21.76 12.87 4.36
CA ARG A 110 23.15 12.72 3.88
C ARG A 110 24.03 13.85 4.35
N ASN A 111 25.33 13.57 4.47
CA ASN A 111 26.32 14.60 4.74
C ASN A 111 26.89 15.20 3.43
N LYS A 112 27.59 16.34 3.53
CA LYS A 112 28.15 17.03 2.36
C LYS A 112 29.10 16.19 1.52
N GLY A 113 29.93 15.36 2.15
CA GLY A 113 30.92 14.55 1.45
C GLY A 113 30.26 13.38 0.72
N GLU A 114 29.28 12.73 1.35
CA GLU A 114 28.44 11.72 0.69
C GLU A 114 27.69 12.29 -0.50
N THR A 115 27.13 13.50 -0.34
CA THR A 115 26.37 14.19 -1.38
C THR A 115 27.26 14.53 -2.58
N GLU A 116 28.44 15.11 -2.33
CA GLU A 116 29.44 15.42 -3.36
C GLU A 116 29.90 14.16 -4.09
N ASN A 117 30.34 13.14 -3.34
CA ASN A 117 30.84 11.89 -3.91
C ASN A 117 29.78 11.18 -4.77
N HIS A 118 28.52 11.20 -4.33
CA HIS A 118 27.42 10.60 -5.10
C HIS A 118 27.15 11.39 -6.39
N PHE A 119 27.11 12.72 -6.32
CA PHE A 119 26.95 13.56 -7.50
C PHE A 119 28.06 13.32 -8.52
N GLU A 120 29.31 13.28 -8.08
CA GLU A 120 30.45 13.00 -8.95
C GLU A 120 30.36 11.60 -9.56
N ALA A 121 30.06 10.58 -8.77
CA ALA A 121 29.98 9.20 -9.26
C ALA A 121 28.86 8.98 -10.29
N VAL A 122 27.69 9.58 -10.08
CA VAL A 122 26.50 9.35 -10.90
C VAL A 122 26.46 10.27 -12.12
N PHE A 123 26.84 11.55 -11.97
CA PHE A 123 26.63 12.55 -13.02
C PHE A 123 27.91 12.99 -13.76
N LEU A 124 29.10 12.83 -13.16
CA LEU A 124 30.36 13.29 -13.77
C LEU A 124 31.27 12.16 -14.23
N ASN A 125 31.47 11.16 -13.37
CA ASN A 125 32.45 10.09 -13.57
C ASN A 125 31.85 8.83 -14.20
N HIS A 126 30.53 8.83 -14.49
CA HIS A 126 29.87 7.73 -15.17
C HIS A 126 30.14 7.77 -16.67
N ASP A 127 30.27 6.60 -17.31
CA ASP A 127 30.52 6.47 -18.77
C ASP A 127 29.43 7.10 -19.65
N LEU A 128 28.26 7.39 -19.08
CA LEU A 128 27.10 8.00 -19.76
C LEU A 128 26.92 9.49 -19.43
N ALA A 129 27.85 10.09 -18.68
CA ALA A 129 27.82 11.52 -18.36
C ALA A 129 27.62 12.38 -19.62
N PRO A 130 26.79 13.44 -19.57
CA PRO A 130 26.23 14.06 -18.36
C PRO A 130 24.89 13.46 -17.89
N ILE A 131 24.39 12.41 -18.54
CA ILE A 131 23.10 11.81 -18.20
C ILE A 131 23.34 10.57 -17.32
N PRO A 132 22.68 10.45 -16.16
CA PRO A 132 22.84 9.28 -15.31
C PRO A 132 22.31 8.01 -16.01
N ASP A 133 22.87 6.85 -15.67
CA ASP A 133 22.46 5.58 -16.28
C ASP A 133 21.07 5.16 -15.80
N MET A 134 20.08 5.34 -16.68
CA MET A 134 18.69 4.94 -16.44
C MET A 134 18.41 3.45 -16.73
N ARG A 135 19.43 2.67 -17.13
CA ARG A 135 19.26 1.24 -17.49
C ARG A 135 19.37 0.30 -16.30
N ARG A 136 19.75 0.80 -15.12
CA ARG A 136 19.73 -0.02 -13.91
C ARG A 136 18.27 -0.32 -13.58
N ASP A 137 17.88 -1.58 -13.76
CA ASP A 137 16.61 -2.14 -13.31
C ASP A 137 16.57 -2.19 -11.78
N THR A 138 16.43 -1.03 -11.15
CA THR A 138 16.12 -0.90 -9.72
C THR A 138 14.65 -0.56 -9.49
N LEU A 139 13.90 -0.26 -10.56
CA LEU A 139 12.46 0.01 -10.53
C LEU A 139 11.64 -1.29 -10.51
N LEU A 140 12.11 -2.31 -11.22
CA LEU A 140 11.58 -3.66 -11.14
C LEU A 140 12.17 -4.36 -9.91
N PRO A 141 11.39 -5.15 -9.15
CA PRO A 141 11.97 -6.11 -8.22
C PRO A 141 13.02 -6.89 -8.99
N LYS A 142 14.26 -6.88 -8.50
CA LYS A 142 15.25 -7.82 -9.03
C LYS A 142 14.65 -9.21 -8.81
N ASP A 143 14.53 -9.99 -9.88
CA ASP A 143 14.45 -11.44 -9.78
C ASP A 143 15.79 -11.96 -9.23
N ASP A 144 16.18 -11.54 -8.02
CA ASP A 144 17.37 -12.03 -7.36
C ASP A 144 17.06 -13.44 -6.86
N PRO A 145 17.68 -14.50 -7.40
CA PRO A 145 17.49 -15.87 -6.92
C PRO A 145 18.14 -16.06 -5.54
N GLU A 146 18.87 -15.06 -5.06
CA GLU A 146 19.60 -15.03 -3.80
C GLU A 146 18.92 -14.07 -2.82
N TRP A 147 17.68 -14.39 -2.44
CA TRP A 147 17.20 -13.94 -1.13
C TRP A 147 18.13 -14.59 -0.10
N VAL A 148 18.98 -13.79 0.53
CA VAL A 148 19.90 -14.24 1.55
C VAL A 148 19.07 -14.93 2.64
N ASN A 149 19.28 -16.24 2.79
CA ASN A 149 18.84 -17.03 3.93
C ASN A 149 19.58 -16.54 5.19
N GLU A 150 19.30 -15.34 5.66
CA GLU A 150 19.53 -15.00 7.06
C GLU A 150 18.37 -15.62 7.84
N GLU A 151 18.57 -16.85 8.30
CA GLU A 151 17.81 -17.42 9.42
C GLU A 151 18.08 -16.53 10.65
N GLN A 152 17.42 -15.37 10.71
CA GLN A 152 17.32 -14.61 11.94
C GLN A 152 16.46 -15.45 12.89
N GLU A 153 17.09 -16.02 13.91
CA GLU A 153 16.38 -16.67 15.02
C GLU A 153 15.36 -15.68 15.60
N MET A 154 14.08 -15.93 15.29
CA MET A 154 12.99 -15.05 15.67
C MET A 154 12.71 -15.23 17.16
N ASP A 155 12.74 -14.14 17.94
CA ASP A 155 12.47 -14.16 19.39
C ASP A 155 11.10 -14.86 19.66
N PRO A 156 11.05 -15.94 20.47
CA PRO A 156 9.82 -16.65 20.80
C PRO A 156 8.71 -15.76 21.39
N LYS A 157 9.03 -14.56 21.88
CA LYS A 157 8.03 -13.60 22.37
C LYS A 157 7.23 -12.91 21.25
N LEU A 158 7.70 -12.94 20.00
CA LEU A 158 6.97 -12.46 18.82
C LEU A 158 5.90 -13.45 18.32
N LEU A 159 5.86 -14.69 18.83
CA LEU A 159 4.83 -15.70 18.51
C LEU A 159 3.40 -15.29 18.93
N LYS A 160 3.22 -14.17 19.65
CA LYS A 160 1.88 -13.63 19.93
C LYS A 160 1.20 -13.00 18.71
N VAL A 161 1.92 -12.82 17.59
CA VAL A 161 1.41 -12.27 16.33
C VAL A 161 1.27 -13.37 15.26
N MET A 162 1.08 -14.63 15.66
CA MET A 162 1.06 -15.80 14.76
C MET A 162 -0.07 -15.83 13.72
N HIS A 163 -1.00 -14.87 13.72
CA HIS A 163 -2.06 -14.75 12.71
C HIS A 163 -1.72 -13.81 11.54
N LEU A 164 -0.60 -13.08 11.57
CA LEU A 164 -0.32 -12.05 10.55
C LEU A 164 0.66 -12.48 9.45
N HIS A 165 1.45 -13.55 9.66
CA HIS A 165 2.48 -14.00 8.71
C HIS A 165 2.35 -15.49 8.38
N GLN A 166 1.18 -15.93 7.92
CA GLN A 166 1.10 -17.18 7.16
C GLN A 166 1.28 -16.84 5.68
N ASN A 167 2.53 -16.91 5.21
CA ASN A 167 2.94 -16.93 3.80
C ASN A 167 2.08 -16.08 2.84
N GLU A 168 2.49 -14.82 2.66
CA GLU A 168 1.96 -13.83 1.72
C GLU A 168 1.94 -14.28 0.24
N ALA A 169 2.45 -15.45 -0.09
CA ALA A 169 2.56 -15.94 -1.46
C ALA A 169 1.23 -16.45 -2.06
N ILE A 170 0.23 -16.84 -1.27
CA ILE A 170 -1.02 -17.41 -1.82
C ILE A 170 -2.24 -17.04 -0.97
N ALA A 171 -2.54 -15.76 -0.71
CA ALA A 171 -3.83 -15.31 -0.13
C ALA A 171 -4.46 -16.18 1.00
N GLY A 172 -3.64 -16.84 1.84
CA GLY A 172 -4.11 -17.80 2.85
C GLY A 172 -4.60 -19.17 2.33
N TRP A 173 -4.31 -19.61 1.11
CA TRP A 173 -4.60 -20.96 0.62
C TRP A 173 -3.75 -22.01 1.33
N MET A 174 -4.38 -23.09 1.78
CA MET A 174 -3.75 -24.24 2.43
C MET A 174 -3.82 -25.47 1.50
N PRO A 175 -2.76 -25.77 0.72
CA PRO A 175 -2.81 -26.81 -0.32
C PRO A 175 -3.16 -28.20 0.17
N LYS A 176 -2.72 -28.58 1.39
CA LYS A 176 -3.02 -29.90 1.97
C LYS A 176 -4.45 -30.02 2.52
N ARG A 177 -5.11 -28.88 2.76
CA ARG A 177 -6.51 -28.81 3.24
C ARG A 177 -7.47 -28.55 2.08
N GLU A 178 -6.95 -28.08 0.94
CA GLU A 178 -7.73 -27.59 -0.19
C GLU A 178 -8.69 -26.46 0.21
N ASP A 179 -8.21 -25.58 1.08
CA ASP A 179 -9.06 -24.56 1.71
C ASP A 179 -8.31 -23.25 2.01
N PHE A 180 -9.05 -22.16 2.17
CA PHE A 180 -8.50 -20.86 2.57
C PHE A 180 -8.51 -20.69 4.09
N VAL A 181 -7.57 -19.90 4.61
CA VAL A 181 -7.56 -19.46 6.02
C VAL A 181 -8.78 -18.59 6.32
N TYR A 182 -9.14 -17.72 5.37
CA TYR A 182 -10.30 -16.84 5.45
C TYR A 182 -11.18 -17.08 4.22
N GLU A 183 -12.42 -17.50 4.44
CA GLU A 183 -13.36 -17.75 3.35
C GLU A 183 -14.16 -16.49 3.01
N TRP A 184 -14.79 -16.49 1.83
CA TRP A 184 -15.76 -15.46 1.51
C TRP A 184 -16.95 -15.54 2.47
N ASP A 185 -17.28 -14.40 3.10
CA ASP A 185 -18.33 -14.26 4.12
C ASP A 185 -18.05 -15.20 5.32
N ASN A 186 -16.93 -14.97 5.99
CA ASN A 186 -16.41 -15.81 7.08
C ASN A 186 -17.27 -15.74 8.36
N GLU A 187 -18.07 -14.69 8.50
CA GLU A 187 -19.00 -14.46 9.61
C GLU A 187 -20.40 -15.05 9.34
N ALA A 188 -20.61 -15.75 8.22
CA ALA A 188 -21.91 -16.31 7.87
C ALA A 188 -22.41 -17.32 8.91
N GLU A 189 -21.50 -18.06 9.53
CA GLU A 189 -21.74 -19.06 10.55
C GLU A 189 -22.21 -18.44 11.87
N ASP A 190 -21.85 -17.19 12.18
CA ASP A 190 -22.23 -16.52 13.42
C ASP A 190 -23.75 -16.37 13.55
N VAL A 191 -24.44 -16.14 12.43
CA VAL A 191 -25.90 -15.97 12.38
C VAL A 191 -26.65 -17.27 12.70
N ILE A 192 -26.03 -18.42 12.41
CA ILE A 192 -26.63 -19.74 12.68
C ILE A 192 -26.08 -20.39 13.96
N ALA A 193 -24.96 -19.91 14.50
CA ALA A 193 -24.28 -20.50 15.66
C ALA A 193 -25.18 -20.56 16.91
N GLU A 194 -26.03 -19.55 17.11
CA GLU A 194 -26.97 -19.46 18.23
C GLU A 194 -28.40 -19.91 17.86
N MET A 195 -28.60 -20.42 16.64
CA MET A 195 -29.93 -20.80 16.16
C MET A 195 -30.27 -22.25 16.55
N GLU A 196 -31.26 -22.40 17.43
CA GLU A 196 -31.82 -23.70 17.79
C GLU A 196 -33.25 -23.83 17.26
N ILE A 197 -33.59 -24.97 16.66
CA ILE A 197 -34.97 -25.29 16.27
C ILE A 197 -35.50 -26.28 17.29
N THR A 198 -36.51 -25.88 18.05
CA THR A 198 -37.15 -26.70 19.08
C THR A 198 -38.58 -27.05 18.70
N ASP A 199 -39.12 -28.11 19.30
CA ASP A 199 -40.51 -28.50 19.06
C ASP A 199 -41.52 -27.47 19.59
N GLU A 200 -41.10 -26.65 20.55
CA GLU A 200 -41.87 -25.57 21.20
C GLU A 200 -41.97 -24.30 20.34
N ASP A 201 -41.15 -24.17 19.29
CA ASP A 201 -41.20 -23.03 18.37
C ASP A 201 -42.56 -22.96 17.65
N CYS A 202 -43.10 -21.75 17.52
CA CYS A 202 -44.32 -21.58 16.73
C CYS A 202 -44.03 -21.74 15.23
N ASP A 203 -45.05 -22.05 14.42
CA ASP A 203 -44.90 -22.29 12.98
C ASP A 203 -44.21 -21.13 12.25
N LYS A 204 -44.45 -19.89 12.70
CA LYS A 204 -43.81 -18.68 12.14
C LYS A 204 -42.33 -18.61 12.47
N ASP A 205 -41.94 -19.00 13.68
CA ASP A 205 -40.53 -19.01 14.09
C ASP A 205 -39.76 -20.09 13.32
N LYS A 206 -40.37 -21.26 13.12
CA LYS A 206 -39.80 -22.33 12.27
C LYS A 206 -39.64 -21.88 10.82
N GLU A 207 -40.62 -21.15 10.27
CA GLU A 207 -40.54 -20.60 8.91
C GLU A 207 -39.37 -19.60 8.78
N VAL A 208 -39.22 -18.67 9.74
CA VAL A 208 -38.11 -17.70 9.72
C VAL A 208 -36.76 -18.40 9.82
N LYS A 209 -36.62 -19.36 10.76
CA LYS A 209 -35.38 -20.16 10.91
C LYS A 209 -35.05 -20.93 9.63
N GLN A 210 -36.06 -21.52 8.98
CA GLN A 210 -35.89 -22.19 7.69
C GLN A 210 -35.40 -21.22 6.60
N ARG A 211 -35.94 -20.00 6.52
CA ARG A 211 -35.44 -18.98 5.57
C ARG A 211 -34.00 -18.57 5.83
N VAL A 212 -33.60 -18.45 7.09
CA VAL A 212 -32.20 -18.15 7.43
C VAL A 212 -31.27 -19.28 6.99
N LEU A 213 -31.68 -20.54 7.16
CA LEU A 213 -30.92 -21.70 6.65
C LEU A 213 -30.83 -21.72 5.13
N GLU A 214 -31.89 -21.34 4.41
CA GLU A 214 -31.86 -21.20 2.94
C GLU A 214 -30.84 -20.13 2.50
N ILE A 215 -30.81 -18.98 3.19
CA ILE A 215 -29.83 -17.92 2.93
C ILE A 215 -28.41 -18.42 3.20
N TYR A 216 -28.20 -19.13 4.31
CA TYR A 216 -26.89 -19.71 4.64
C TYR A 216 -26.42 -20.72 3.58
N ASN A 217 -27.31 -21.60 3.11
CA ASN A 217 -26.99 -22.53 2.02
C ASN A 217 -26.61 -21.79 0.73
N SER A 218 -27.30 -20.69 0.41
CA SER A 218 -26.92 -19.84 -0.73
C SER A 218 -25.52 -19.23 -0.56
N LYS A 219 -25.11 -18.88 0.67
CA LYS A 219 -23.77 -18.38 0.96
C LYS A 219 -22.71 -19.49 0.79
N LEU A 220 -22.99 -20.70 1.25
CA LEU A 220 -22.12 -21.87 1.04
C LEU A 220 -21.91 -22.19 -0.45
N ASP A 221 -22.98 -22.10 -1.25
CA ASP A 221 -22.89 -22.30 -2.70
C ASP A 221 -22.01 -21.25 -3.39
N GLU A 222 -22.15 -19.97 -3.01
CA GLU A 222 -21.29 -18.90 -3.52
C GLU A 222 -19.82 -19.11 -3.13
N ARG A 223 -19.58 -19.46 -1.86
CA ARG A 223 -18.25 -19.74 -1.34
C ARG A 223 -17.57 -20.89 -2.10
N LYS A 224 -18.32 -21.97 -2.37
CA LYS A 224 -17.84 -23.08 -3.20
C LYS A 224 -17.54 -22.65 -4.64
N LYS A 225 -18.44 -21.90 -5.28
CA LYS A 225 -18.23 -21.38 -6.65
C LYS A 225 -16.98 -20.52 -6.75
N ARG A 226 -16.74 -19.64 -5.76
CA ARG A 226 -15.55 -18.78 -5.72
C ARG A 226 -14.28 -19.59 -5.53
N LYS A 227 -14.30 -20.58 -4.65
CA LYS A 227 -13.18 -21.52 -4.44
C LYS A 227 -12.85 -22.26 -5.74
N GLU A 228 -13.86 -22.85 -6.38
CA GLU A 228 -13.71 -23.53 -7.67
C GLU A 228 -13.23 -22.58 -8.77
N PHE A 229 -13.72 -21.35 -8.82
CA PHE A 229 -13.30 -20.34 -9.79
C PHE A 229 -11.79 -20.07 -9.73
N VAL A 230 -11.26 -19.93 -8.52
CA VAL A 230 -9.84 -19.63 -8.25
C VAL A 230 -8.97 -20.85 -8.57
N VAL A 231 -9.37 -22.04 -8.11
CA VAL A 231 -8.65 -23.30 -8.35
C VAL A 231 -8.63 -23.65 -9.84
N ASN A 232 -9.79 -23.64 -10.52
CA ASN A 232 -9.91 -24.04 -11.93
C ASN A 232 -9.13 -23.14 -12.90
N ARG A 233 -8.86 -21.89 -12.51
CA ARG A 233 -8.09 -20.93 -13.31
C ARG A 233 -6.62 -20.88 -12.92
N ASN A 234 -6.17 -21.78 -12.04
CA ASN A 234 -4.81 -21.82 -11.53
C ASN A 234 -4.34 -20.47 -10.94
N LEU A 235 -5.26 -19.70 -10.34
CA LEU A 235 -4.96 -18.39 -9.72
C LEU A 235 -4.27 -18.53 -8.35
N LEU A 236 -3.85 -19.75 -8.00
CA LEU A 236 -3.16 -20.10 -6.76
C LEU A 236 -1.64 -20.20 -6.94
N ASP A 237 -1.15 -20.25 -8.19
CA ASP A 237 0.27 -20.35 -8.51
C ASP A 237 0.76 -19.06 -9.17
N LEU A 238 1.13 -18.08 -8.35
CA LEU A 238 1.66 -16.80 -8.81
C LEU A 238 3.04 -16.92 -9.48
N LYS A 239 3.72 -18.07 -9.40
CA LYS A 239 5.02 -18.30 -10.06
C LYS A 239 4.88 -18.87 -11.47
N ALA A 240 3.71 -19.41 -11.82
CA ALA A 240 3.43 -19.99 -13.13
C ALA A 240 2.65 -19.04 -14.07
N GLN A 241 2.34 -17.83 -13.61
CA GLN A 241 1.68 -16.75 -14.37
C GLN A 241 2.69 -15.72 -14.83
#